data_AF-A0A2L2Z7X4-F1
#
_entry.id   AF-A0A2L2Z7X4-F1
#
_cell.length_a   1.000
_cell.length_b   1.000
_cell.length_c   1.000
_cell.angle_alpha   90.00
_cell.angle_beta   90.00
_cell.angle_gamma   90.00
#
_symmetry.space_group_name_H-M   'P 1'
#
loop_
_entity.id
_entity.type
_entity.pdbx_description
1 polymer ?
#
loop_
_entity_poly.entity_id
_entity_poly.type
_entity_poly.pdbx_seq_one_letter_code
_entity_poly.pdbx_strand_id
1 'polypeptide(L)' 'KNVVVEESQTAYQEAFDISTSKMQPTHPITLGLALNFSVFYSEILNPPHKPCQIAKQAPDDAIAQLDTLNEDSY' A
#
# COMPACT_ATOMS: atom_id res chain seq x y z
N LYS A 1 -11.28 -13.53 15.97
CA LYS A 1 -10.23 -13.56 14.90
C LYS A 1 -10.59 -12.63 13.75
N ASN A 2 -11.79 -12.69 13.16
CA ASN A 2 -12.14 -11.80 12.03
C ASN A 2 -12.22 -10.30 12.38
N VAL A 3 -12.72 -9.94 13.56
CA VAL A 3 -12.82 -8.53 13.98
C VAL A 3 -11.47 -7.80 13.93
N VAL A 4 -10.39 -8.44 14.39
CA VAL A 4 -9.04 -7.85 14.37
C VAL A 4 -8.52 -7.67 12.95
N VAL A 5 -8.89 -8.57 12.03
CA VAL A 5 -8.51 -8.47 10.60
C VAL A 5 -9.28 -7.34 9.93
N GLU A 6 -10.58 -7.21 10.19
CA GLU A 6 -11.41 -6.12 9.68
C GLU A 6 -10.93 -4.76 10.20
N GLU A 7 -10.66 -4.64 11.51
CA GLU A 7 -10.10 -3.42 12.10
C GLU A 7 -8.73 -3.07 11.51
N SER A 8 -7.86 -4.06 11.32
CA SER A 8 -6.55 -3.85 10.69
C SER A 8 -6.69 -3.39 9.25
N GLN A 9 -7.62 -3.97 8.48
CA GLN A 9 -7.88 -3.56 7.10
C GLN A 9 -8.38 -2.13 7.02
N THR A 10 -9.33 -1.74 7.89
CA THR A 10 -9.83 -0.36 7.95
C THR A 10 -8.71 0.61 8.32
N ALA A 11 -7.89 0.29 9.31
CA ALA A 11 -6.76 1.14 9.71
C ALA A 11 -5.72 1.30 8.59
N TYR A 12 -5.38 0.22 7.88
CA TYR A 12 -4.49 0.30 6.72
C TYR A 12 -5.08 1.14 5.58
N GLN A 13 -6.38 1.00 5.30
CA GLN A 13 -7.04 1.77 4.26
C GLN A 13 -7.09 3.27 4.61
N GLU A 14 -7.48 3.62 5.83
CA GLU A 14 -7.51 5.02 6.28
C GLU A 14 -6.12 5.66 6.22
N ALA A 15 -5.09 4.94 6.70
CA ALA A 15 -3.72 5.42 6.61
C ALA A 15 -3.29 5.61 5.15
N PHE A 16 -3.68 4.69 4.25
CA PHE A 16 -3.32 4.75 2.85
C PHE A 16 -3.99 5.94 2.16
N ASP A 17 -5.28 6.17 2.39
CA ASP A 17 -6.04 7.30 1.88
C ASP A 17 -5.48 8.64 2.39
N ILE A 18 -5.11 8.71 3.67
CA ILE A 18 -4.47 9.91 4.24
C ILE A 18 -3.09 10.13 3.61
N SER A 19 -2.28 9.08 3.46
CA SER A 19 -0.94 9.20 2.89
C SER A 19 -0.98 9.61 1.42
N THR A 20 -1.89 9.06 0.63
CA THR A 20 -2.07 9.41 -0.79
C THR A 20 -2.67 10.81 -0.97
N SER A 21 -3.50 11.28 -0.03
CA SER A 21 -4.04 12.64 -0.06
C SER A 21 -3.06 13.71 0.43
N LYS A 22 -2.16 13.39 1.38
CA LYS A 22 -1.31 14.38 2.06
C LYS A 22 0.17 14.30 1.71
N MET A 23 0.61 13.20 1.12
CA MET A 23 2.01 12.96 0.80
C MET A 23 2.15 12.59 -0.67
N GLN A 24 3.36 12.78 -1.20
CA GLN A 24 3.64 12.29 -2.53
C GLN A 24 3.62 10.74 -2.53
N PRO A 25 3.17 10.11 -3.61
CA PRO A 25 3.12 8.65 -3.76
C PRO A 25 4.48 7.96 -3.54
N THR A 26 5.56 8.70 -3.76
CA THR A 26 6.96 8.27 -3.61
C THR A 26 7.55 8.57 -2.24
N HIS A 27 6.78 9.22 -1.36
CA HIS A 27 7.24 9.51 -0.02
C HIS A 27 7.50 8.20 0.74
N PRO A 28 8.64 8.05 1.45
CA PRO A 28 9.01 6.79 2.10
C PRO A 28 7.93 6.20 3.01
N ILE A 29 7.12 7.06 3.66
CA ILE A 29 5.99 6.63 4.49
C ILE A 29 4.87 6.02 3.65
N THR A 30 4.52 6.63 2.51
CA THR A 30 3.48 6.12 1.59
C THR A 30 3.91 4.78 0.99
N LEU A 31 5.18 4.67 0.57
CA LEU A 31 5.76 3.44 0.04
C LEU A 31 5.80 2.33 1.09
N GLY A 32 6.28 2.62 2.31
CA GLY A 32 6.31 1.66 3.40
C GLY A 32 4.92 1.18 3.80
N LEU A 33 3.93 2.08 3.76
CA LEU A 33 2.54 1.73 4.03
C LEU A 33 1.94 0.84 2.94
N ALA A 34 2.18 1.15 1.67
CA ALA A 34 1.75 0.31 0.54
C ALA A 34 2.36 -1.10 0.63
N LEU A 35 3.64 -1.19 1.00
CA LEU A 35 4.33 -2.47 1.20
C LEU A 35 3.73 -3.27 2.36
N ASN A 36 3.54 -2.65 3.53
CA ASN A 36 2.95 -3.32 4.69
C ASN A 36 1.52 -3.77 4.41
N PHE A 37 0.74 -2.97 3.68
CA PHE A 37 -0.62 -3.34 3.30
C PHE A 37 -0.63 -4.52 2.32
N SER A 38 0.34 -4.59 1.40
CA SER A 38 0.55 -5.75 0.51
C SER A 38 0.85 -7.05 1.27
N VAL A 39 1.72 -6.99 2.29
CA VAL A 39 2.01 -8.12 3.17
C VAL A 39 0.75 -8.53 3.96
N PHE A 40 -0.02 -7.57 4.46
CA PHE A 40 -1.28 -7.85 5.15
C PHE A 40 -2.29 -8.60 4.25
N TYR A 41 -2.45 -8.18 2.99
CA TYR A 41 -3.33 -8.88 2.05
C TYR A 41 -2.87 -10.31 1.72
N SER A 42 -1.57 -10.52 1.60
CA SER A 42 -1.00 -11.82 1.21
C SER A 42 -0.89 -12.80 2.39
N GLU A 43 -0.50 -12.36 3.57
CA GLU A 43 -0.25 -13.22 4.74
C GLU A 43 -1.46 -13.34 5.68
N ILE A 44 -2.26 -12.28 5.85
CA ILE A 44 -3.35 -12.26 6.84
C ILE A 44 -4.70 -12.56 6.19
N LEU A 45 -5.02 -11.92 5.07
CA LEU A 45 -6.31 -12.09 4.40
C LEU A 45 -6.39 -13.37 3.55
N ASN A 46 -5.25 -13.93 3.14
CA ASN A 46 -5.07 -15.13 2.32
C ASN A 46 -6.29 -15.52 1.43
N PRO A 47 -6.81 -14.64 0.54
CA PRO A 47 -7.79 -15.08 -0.43
C PRO A 47 -7.07 -15.93 -1.48
N PRO A 48 -7.59 -17.09 -1.89
CA PRO A 48 -6.97 -17.92 -2.93
C PRO A 48 -6.89 -17.27 -4.32
N HIS A 49 -7.32 -16.00 -4.50
CA HIS A 49 -7.44 -15.40 -5.83
C HIS A 49 -7.36 -13.86 -5.94
N LYS A 50 -7.31 -13.10 -4.83
CA LYS A 50 -7.45 -11.63 -4.84
C LYS A 50 -6.29 -10.77 -4.30
N PRO A 51 -5.34 -11.25 -3.47
CA PRO A 51 -4.34 -10.36 -2.87
C PRO A 51 -3.27 -9.93 -3.89
N CYS A 52 -2.99 -10.75 -4.92
CA CYS A 52 -1.94 -10.45 -5.88
C CYS A 52 -2.22 -9.27 -6.81
N GLN A 53 -3.47 -8.83 -7.02
CA GLN A 53 -3.73 -7.75 -7.99
C GLN A 53 -3.70 -6.37 -7.36
N ILE A 54 -4.37 -6.18 -6.22
CA ILE A 54 -4.40 -4.87 -5.54
C ILE A 54 -3.02 -4.54 -4.95
N ALA A 55 -2.42 -5.53 -4.30
CA ALA A 55 -1.11 -5.39 -3.69
C ALA A 55 0.05 -5.34 -4.69
N LYS A 56 -0.18 -5.71 -5.96
CA LYS A 56 0.79 -5.57 -7.05
C LYS A 56 0.57 -4.29 -7.84
N GLN A 57 -0.69 -3.91 -8.07
CA GLN A 57 -1.01 -2.60 -8.61
C GLN A 57 -0.48 -1.49 -7.69
N ALA A 58 -0.51 -1.70 -6.37
CA ALA A 58 0.02 -0.74 -5.41
C ALA A 58 1.54 -0.47 -5.52
N PRO A 59 2.51 -1.42 -5.55
CA PRO A 59 3.87 -1.05 -5.82
C PRO A 59 4.08 -0.82 -7.30
N ASP A 60 3.33 -1.41 -8.24
CA ASP A 60 3.54 -1.12 -9.66
C ASP A 60 3.22 0.36 -9.94
N ASP A 61 2.13 0.90 -9.38
CA ASP A 61 1.77 2.32 -9.48
C ASP A 61 2.74 3.21 -8.69
N ALA A 62 3.26 2.73 -7.56
CA ALA A 62 4.24 3.48 -6.78
C ALA A 62 5.63 3.49 -7.43
N ILE A 63 6.04 2.39 -8.08
CA ILE A 63 7.27 2.22 -8.85
C ILE A 63 7.19 3.02 -10.15
N ALA A 64 6.07 2.95 -10.87
CA ALA A 64 5.86 3.77 -12.06
C ALA A 64 5.92 5.27 -11.73
N GLN A 65 5.45 5.67 -10.54
CA GLN A 65 5.56 7.06 -10.08
C GLN A 65 6.97 7.42 -9.59
N LEU A 66 7.74 6.46 -9.06
CA LEU A 66 9.17 6.64 -8.75
C LEU A 66 10.00 6.87 -10.02
N ASP A 67 9.73 6.15 -11.12
CA ASP A 67 10.41 6.36 -12.41
C ASP A 67 10.08 7.71 -13.05
N THR A 68 8.96 8.33 -12.68
CA THR A 68 8.57 9.68 -13.13
C THR A 68 9.13 10.81 -12.26
N LEU A 69 9.77 10.49 -11.13
CA LEU A 69 10.48 11.50 -10.33
C LEU A 69 11.88 11.70 -10.87
N ASN A 70 12.04 12.84 -11.53
CA ASN A 70 13.31 13.46 -11.88
C ASN A 70 14.28 13.39 -10.69
N GLU A 71 15.57 13.22 -10.98
CA GLU A 71 16.72 13.03 -10.06
C GLU A 71 16.88 14.06 -8.91
N ASP A 72 15.99 15.05 -8.79
CA ASP A 72 16.06 16.18 -7.84
C ASP A 72 15.57 15.87 -6.41
N SER A 73 15.13 14.64 -6.12
CA SER A 73 14.60 14.23 -4.80
C SER A 73 15.47 13.23 -4.03
N TYR A 74 16.73 13.02 -4.45
CA TYR A 74 17.72 12.22 -3.71
C TYR A 74 18.59 13.07 -2.79
#